data_AF-A0AA89CSI4-F1
#
_entry.id   AF-A0AA89CSI4-F1
#
_cell.length_a   1.000
_cell.length_b   1.000
_cell.length_c   1.000
_cell.angle_alpha   90.00
_cell.angle_beta   90.00
_cell.angle_gamma   90.00
#
_symmetry.space_group_name_H-M   'P 1'
#
loop_
_entity.id
_entity.type
_entity.pdbx_description
1 polymer ?
#
loop_
_entity_poly.entity_id
_entity_poly.type
_entity_poly.pdbx_seq_one_letter_code
_entity_poly.pdbx_strand_id
1 'polypeptide(L)'
;MKTIFYTFLFGLFQLNCVAQKNKNTTHKTKTLQEIECTDNDCSGTYAGPEFIDQQDIAYQFSNAMSAAVGDQLKELYSKNKYKKVSFSAIKMSTKGMGSGQVVYTLFIPFISVNSKCDAYTSFDHVRGWNHKPSLNTRKKELEHVTMKGHHLEISSIQKTPEGLQEYWIQWKNKNTQSACN
;
A
#
# COMPACT_ATOMS: atom_id res chain seq x y z
N MET A 1 -45.31 -64.97 -10.70
CA MET A 1 -44.75 -65.65 -11.89
C MET A 1 -43.78 -64.68 -12.56
N LYS A 2 -42.54 -65.13 -12.80
CA LYS A 2 -41.43 -64.49 -13.53
C LYS A 2 -40.65 -63.36 -12.83
N THR A 3 -39.67 -63.80 -12.04
CA THR A 3 -38.29 -63.27 -11.96
C THR A 3 -37.64 -63.22 -13.35
N ILE A 4 -36.96 -62.11 -13.71
CA ILE A 4 -35.75 -62.10 -14.56
C ILE A 4 -34.83 -60.95 -14.10
N PHE A 5 -33.61 -61.34 -13.73
CA PHE A 5 -32.43 -60.52 -13.48
C PHE A 5 -31.91 -59.89 -14.79
N TYR A 6 -31.48 -58.63 -14.75
CA TYR A 6 -30.37 -58.18 -15.60
C TYR A 6 -29.42 -57.29 -14.79
N THR A 7 -28.29 -57.88 -14.47
CA THR A 7 -27.03 -57.23 -14.12
C THR A 7 -26.51 -56.46 -15.34
N PHE A 8 -26.20 -55.17 -15.16
CA PHE A 8 -25.20 -54.50 -15.99
C PHE A 8 -24.27 -53.68 -15.09
N LEU A 9 -23.16 -54.35 -14.76
CA LEU A 9 -21.91 -53.73 -14.34
C LEU A 9 -21.39 -52.92 -15.53
N PHE A 10 -21.01 -51.64 -15.37
CA PHE A 10 -19.80 -51.08 -15.98
C PHE A 10 -19.63 -49.61 -15.57
N GLY A 11 -18.45 -49.30 -15.02
CA GLY A 11 -17.82 -48.00 -15.21
C GLY A 11 -17.98 -46.98 -14.10
N LEU A 12 -17.28 -47.19 -12.98
CA LEU A 12 -16.72 -46.10 -12.17
C LEU A 12 -15.84 -45.23 -13.08
N PHE A 13 -16.39 -44.17 -13.68
CA PHE A 13 -15.59 -43.06 -14.18
C PHE A 13 -15.22 -42.19 -12.98
N GLN A 14 -14.10 -42.57 -12.34
CA GLN A 14 -13.32 -41.66 -11.52
C GLN A 14 -12.86 -40.53 -12.43
N LEU A 15 -13.60 -39.41 -12.44
CA LEU A 15 -13.08 -38.14 -12.93
C LEU A 15 -11.92 -37.77 -12.01
N ASN A 16 -10.72 -38.12 -12.43
CA ASN A 16 -9.49 -37.52 -11.95
C ASN A 16 -9.57 -36.01 -12.25
N CYS A 17 -10.12 -35.25 -11.31
CA CYS A 17 -9.77 -33.84 -11.18
C CYS A 17 -8.28 -33.80 -10.86
N VAL A 18 -7.46 -33.72 -11.92
CA VAL A 18 -6.11 -33.18 -11.79
C VAL A 18 -6.32 -31.77 -11.27
N ALA A 19 -6.10 -31.59 -9.97
CA ALA A 19 -5.97 -30.26 -9.40
C ALA A 19 -4.85 -29.57 -10.18
N GLN A 20 -5.22 -28.67 -11.09
CA GLN A 20 -4.29 -27.69 -11.61
C GLN A 20 -3.80 -26.92 -10.39
N LYS A 21 -2.58 -27.24 -9.94
CA LYS A 21 -1.77 -26.29 -9.19
C LYS A 21 -1.70 -25.05 -10.07
N ASN A 22 -2.58 -24.10 -9.80
CA ASN A 22 -2.34 -22.72 -10.18
C ASN A 22 -1.02 -22.38 -9.50
N LYS A 23 0.06 -22.50 -10.30
CA LYS A 23 1.33 -21.90 -9.97
C LYS A 23 0.98 -20.45 -9.68
N ASN A 24 1.20 -20.02 -8.44
CA ASN A 24 1.36 -18.63 -8.12
C ASN A 24 2.45 -18.11 -9.05
N THR A 25 2.06 -17.64 -10.24
CA THR A 25 2.82 -16.68 -11.00
C THR A 25 2.77 -15.44 -10.13
N THR A 26 3.79 -15.30 -9.29
CA THR A 26 4.25 -14.00 -8.84
C THR A 26 4.54 -13.22 -10.12
N HIS A 27 3.51 -12.59 -10.67
CA HIS A 27 3.67 -11.55 -11.66
C HIS A 27 4.44 -10.46 -10.92
N LYS A 28 5.76 -10.47 -11.09
CA LYS A 28 6.58 -9.28 -10.90
C LYS A 28 5.95 -8.23 -11.80
N THR A 29 5.17 -7.35 -11.20
CA THR A 29 4.52 -6.24 -11.87
C THR A 29 5.60 -5.48 -12.63
N LYS A 30 5.40 -5.39 -13.93
CA LYS A 30 6.31 -4.78 -14.89
C LYS A 30 6.42 -3.29 -14.56
N THR A 31 7.49 -2.94 -13.85
CA THR A 31 8.10 -1.62 -13.67
C THR A 31 7.13 -0.46 -13.42
N LEU A 32 6.58 -0.41 -12.19
CA LEU A 32 6.48 0.89 -11.54
C LEU A 32 7.93 1.40 -11.46
N GLN A 33 8.19 2.57 -12.02
CA GLN A 33 9.48 3.26 -11.93
C GLN A 33 10.01 3.24 -10.48
N GLU A 34 11.33 3.14 -10.33
CA GLU A 34 11.99 2.85 -9.06
C GLU A 34 11.73 3.97 -8.05
N ILE A 35 11.11 3.62 -6.92
CA ILE A 35 11.00 4.51 -5.77
C ILE A 35 12.36 4.46 -5.08
N GLU A 36 12.99 5.63 -4.95
CA GLU A 36 14.28 5.78 -4.30
C GLU A 36 14.07 6.37 -2.90
N CYS A 37 14.73 5.78 -1.91
CA CYS A 37 14.70 6.23 -0.53
C CYS A 37 16.11 6.54 -0.04
N THR A 38 16.24 7.61 0.72
CA THR A 38 17.47 8.05 1.39
C THR A 38 17.24 8.15 2.90
N ASP A 39 18.25 8.64 3.62
CA ASP A 39 18.07 9.01 5.04
C ASP A 39 17.07 10.16 5.26
N ASN A 40 16.75 10.92 4.22
CA ASN A 40 16.02 12.19 4.33
C ASN A 40 14.70 12.23 3.58
N ASP A 41 14.41 11.28 2.69
CA ASP A 41 13.19 11.27 1.90
C ASP A 41 12.99 9.93 1.19
N CYS A 42 11.78 9.73 0.66
CA CYS A 42 11.55 8.82 -0.46
C CYS A 42 10.88 9.59 -1.60
N SER A 43 11.25 9.26 -2.83
CA SER A 43 10.69 9.90 -4.01
C SER A 43 10.58 8.96 -5.19
N GLY A 44 9.69 9.30 -6.11
CA GLY A 44 9.50 8.56 -7.34
C GLY A 44 8.61 9.30 -8.29
N THR A 45 8.72 8.95 -9.56
CA THR A 45 7.78 9.33 -10.60
C THR A 45 7.28 8.05 -11.24
N TYR A 46 6.03 8.02 -11.66
CA TYR A 46 5.50 7.07 -12.63
C TYR A 46 5.11 7.84 -13.88
N ALA A 47 5.39 7.28 -15.06
CA ALA A 47 4.91 7.81 -16.33
C ALA A 47 4.47 6.64 -17.21
N GLY A 48 3.20 6.62 -17.60
CA GLY A 48 2.66 5.54 -18.43
C GLY A 48 1.12 5.46 -18.39
N PRO A 49 0.57 4.30 -18.76
CA PRO A 49 -0.88 4.06 -18.74
C PRO A 49 -1.49 4.37 -17.38
N GLU A 50 -2.66 5.01 -17.38
CA GLU A 50 -3.41 5.31 -16.16
C GLU A 50 -3.95 4.05 -15.48
N PHE A 51 -4.20 2.99 -16.26
CA PHE A 51 -4.70 1.73 -15.74
C PHE A 51 -3.77 0.59 -16.16
N ILE A 52 -3.37 -0.22 -15.19
CA ILE A 52 -2.66 -1.48 -15.40
C ILE A 52 -3.42 -2.55 -14.62
N ASP A 53 -3.71 -3.68 -15.28
CA ASP A 53 -4.47 -4.80 -14.68
C ASP A 53 -5.82 -4.36 -14.07
N GLN A 54 -6.53 -3.47 -14.78
CA GLN A 54 -7.84 -2.91 -14.39
C GLN A 54 -7.82 -2.08 -13.10
N GLN A 55 -6.65 -1.77 -12.55
CA GLN A 55 -6.48 -0.90 -11.39
C GLN A 55 -5.83 0.42 -11.82
N ASP A 56 -6.36 1.52 -11.30
CA ASP A 56 -5.78 2.84 -11.51
C ASP A 56 -4.38 2.92 -10.87
N ILE A 57 -3.42 3.42 -11.63
CA ILE A 57 -2.02 3.48 -11.25
C ILE A 57 -1.78 4.43 -10.08
N ALA A 58 -2.61 5.46 -9.90
CA ALA A 58 -2.48 6.32 -8.72
C ALA A 58 -2.69 5.52 -7.43
N TYR A 59 -3.47 4.42 -7.46
CA TYR A 59 -3.59 3.52 -6.30
C TYR A 59 -2.30 2.74 -6.08
N GLN A 60 -1.84 2.09 -7.15
CA GLN A 60 -0.72 1.17 -7.11
C GLN A 60 0.56 1.90 -6.72
N PHE A 61 0.77 3.09 -7.26
CA PHE A 61 1.94 3.91 -6.98
C PHE A 61 1.90 4.51 -5.57
N SER A 62 0.77 5.05 -5.10
CA SER A 62 0.66 5.53 -3.72
C SER A 62 0.87 4.40 -2.70
N ASN A 63 0.34 3.18 -2.95
CA ASN A 63 0.59 2.00 -2.11
C ASN A 63 2.08 1.62 -2.08
N ALA A 64 2.73 1.58 -3.25
CA ALA A 64 4.15 1.25 -3.36
C ALA A 64 5.02 2.29 -2.64
N MET A 65 4.70 3.58 -2.79
CA MET A 65 5.35 4.66 -2.06
C MET A 65 5.15 4.54 -0.55
N SER A 66 3.93 4.24 -0.09
CA SER A 66 3.67 4.03 1.33
C SER A 66 4.46 2.88 1.92
N ALA A 67 4.56 1.75 1.20
CA ALA A 67 5.38 0.61 1.61
C ALA A 67 6.86 1.01 1.71
N ALA A 68 7.41 1.65 0.67
CA ALA A 68 8.81 2.08 0.64
C ALA A 68 9.16 3.04 1.78
N VAL A 69 8.31 4.05 2.03
CA VAL A 69 8.49 4.98 3.16
C VAL A 69 8.43 4.26 4.49
N GLY A 70 7.44 3.38 4.68
CA GLY A 70 7.29 2.61 5.91
C GLY A 70 8.51 1.73 6.22
N ASP A 71 9.07 1.09 5.20
CA ASP A 71 10.25 0.25 5.34
C ASP A 71 11.52 1.07 5.58
N GLN A 72 11.70 2.19 4.87
CA GLN A 72 12.80 3.12 5.10
C GLN A 72 12.77 3.68 6.54
N LEU A 73 11.60 4.07 7.05
CA LEU A 73 11.48 4.57 8.43
C LEU A 73 11.87 3.51 9.47
N LYS A 74 11.50 2.23 9.26
CA LYS A 74 11.93 1.12 10.12
C LYS A 74 13.43 0.88 10.03
N GLU A 75 14.00 0.93 8.83
CA GLU A 75 15.43 0.77 8.62
C GLU A 75 16.21 1.86 9.37
N LEU A 76 15.83 3.12 9.18
CA LEU A 76 16.45 4.27 9.85
C LEU A 76 16.33 4.14 11.38
N TYR A 77 15.17 3.74 11.88
CA TYR A 77 14.95 3.46 13.29
C TYR A 77 15.92 2.39 13.83
N SER A 78 16.09 1.28 13.10
CA SER A 78 17.00 0.19 13.50
C SER A 78 18.47 0.63 13.54
N LYS A 79 18.84 1.66 12.76
CA LYS A 79 20.17 2.27 12.71
C LYS A 79 20.33 3.45 13.69
N ASN A 80 19.39 3.62 14.63
CA ASN A 80 19.32 4.76 15.56
C ASN A 80 19.24 6.15 14.86
N LYS A 81 18.77 6.20 13.61
CA LYS A 81 18.47 7.42 12.88
C LYS A 81 16.98 7.72 13.00
N TYR A 82 16.61 8.48 14.02
CA TYR A 82 15.21 8.71 14.35
C TYR A 82 14.59 9.78 13.46
N LYS A 83 13.55 9.40 12.72
CA LYS A 83 12.89 10.24 11.72
C LYS A 83 11.36 10.19 11.86
N LYS A 84 10.72 11.19 11.26
CA LYS A 84 9.30 11.18 10.92
C LYS A 84 9.06 11.90 9.61
N VAL A 85 7.93 11.65 8.94
CA VAL A 85 7.58 12.35 7.71
C VAL A 85 7.18 13.80 8.00
N SER A 86 7.61 14.72 7.16
CA SER A 86 7.18 16.11 7.17
C SER A 86 6.00 16.30 6.21
N PHE A 87 4.77 16.12 6.71
CA PHE A 87 3.55 16.18 5.89
C PHE A 87 3.38 17.48 5.11
N SER A 88 3.74 18.62 5.70
CA SER A 88 3.62 19.93 5.05
C SER A 88 4.60 20.12 3.89
N ALA A 89 5.65 19.31 3.82
CA ALA A 89 6.67 19.37 2.79
C ALA A 89 6.54 18.24 1.75
N ILE A 90 5.56 17.34 1.89
CA ILE A 90 5.24 16.37 0.85
C ILE A 90 4.82 17.12 -0.43
N LYS A 91 5.36 16.68 -1.56
CA LYS A 91 4.96 17.18 -2.89
C LYS A 91 4.30 16.04 -3.66
N MET A 92 3.15 16.34 -4.23
CA MET A 92 2.33 15.42 -4.99
C MET A 92 1.82 16.13 -6.25
N SER A 93 2.06 15.55 -7.42
CA SER A 93 1.56 16.11 -8.68
C SER A 93 1.17 15.02 -9.66
N THR A 94 0.03 15.21 -10.32
CA THR A 94 -0.37 14.45 -11.49
C THR A 94 -0.31 15.34 -12.72
N LYS A 95 -0.09 14.72 -13.88
CA LYS A 95 -0.30 15.32 -15.19
C LYS A 95 -0.95 14.30 -16.10
N GLY A 96 -2.13 14.63 -16.63
CA GLY A 96 -2.84 13.80 -17.61
C GLY A 96 -3.77 12.76 -16.99
N MET A 97 -4.01 12.80 -15.68
CA MET A 97 -4.99 11.91 -15.05
C MET A 97 -6.38 12.15 -15.66
N GLY A 98 -7.09 11.08 -16.01
CA GLY A 98 -8.33 11.07 -16.78
C GLY A 98 -8.13 10.98 -18.30
N SER A 99 -6.89 11.00 -18.81
CA SER A 99 -6.59 10.93 -20.26
C SER A 99 -6.18 9.54 -20.75
N GLY A 100 -6.00 8.57 -19.86
CA GLY A 100 -5.46 7.25 -20.18
C GLY A 100 -3.92 7.15 -20.12
N GLN A 101 -3.21 8.28 -20.03
CA GLN A 101 -1.77 8.35 -19.73
C GLN A 101 -1.54 9.35 -18.60
N VAL A 102 -0.71 9.01 -17.63
CA VAL A 102 -0.47 9.85 -16.47
C VAL A 102 1.01 9.89 -16.13
N VAL A 103 1.46 11.09 -15.76
CA VAL A 103 2.70 11.28 -15.00
C VAL A 103 2.32 11.58 -13.56
N TYR A 104 2.70 10.72 -12.63
CA TYR A 104 2.43 10.87 -11.20
C TYR A 104 3.75 10.94 -10.43
N THR A 105 4.02 12.05 -9.74
CA THR A 105 5.26 12.27 -8.99
C THR A 105 4.95 12.46 -7.51
N LEU A 106 5.73 11.80 -6.66
CA LEU A 106 5.68 11.90 -5.20
C LEU A 106 7.07 12.19 -4.64
N PHE A 107 7.12 13.09 -3.67
CA PHE A 107 8.30 13.37 -2.85
C PHE A 107 7.87 13.47 -1.39
N ILE A 108 8.41 12.60 -0.54
CA ILE A 108 8.01 12.43 0.86
C ILE A 108 9.24 12.66 1.75
N PRO A 109 9.43 13.89 2.27
CA PRO A 109 10.58 14.22 3.09
C PRO A 109 10.45 13.77 4.54
N PHE A 110 11.59 13.47 5.14
CA PHE A 110 11.76 13.13 6.54
C PHE A 110 12.43 14.26 7.30
N ILE A 111 12.09 14.38 8.58
CA ILE A 111 12.74 15.28 9.54
C ILE A 111 13.27 14.46 10.72
N SER A 112 14.40 14.90 11.27
CA SER A 112 14.99 14.30 12.46
C SER A 112 14.16 14.61 13.70
N VAL A 113 14.13 13.65 14.62
CA VAL A 113 13.55 13.80 15.96
C VAL A 113 14.56 13.42 17.01
N ASN A 114 14.36 13.89 18.25
CA ASN A 114 15.39 13.85 19.28
C ASN A 114 15.56 12.47 19.93
N SER A 115 14.52 11.63 19.90
CA SER A 115 14.56 10.34 20.58
C SER A 115 13.94 9.22 19.77
N LYS A 116 14.29 7.99 20.16
CA LYS A 116 13.69 6.74 19.68
C LYS A 116 12.16 6.78 19.75
N CYS A 117 11.60 7.32 20.82
CA CYS A 117 10.16 7.28 21.04
C CYS A 117 9.41 8.45 20.39
N ASP A 118 10.11 9.44 19.87
CA ASP A 118 9.53 10.51 19.04
C ASP A 118 9.47 10.13 17.54
N ALA A 119 10.17 9.05 17.16
CA ALA A 119 10.21 8.56 15.80
C ALA A 119 8.90 7.88 15.38
N TYR A 120 8.69 7.82 14.08
CA TYR A 120 7.60 7.08 13.46
C TYR A 120 8.18 5.98 12.58
N THR A 121 7.62 4.77 12.65
CA THR A 121 8.11 3.59 11.90
C THR A 121 7.05 2.98 11.00
N SER A 122 5.93 3.65 10.81
CA SER A 122 4.88 3.21 9.90
C SER A 122 4.32 4.40 9.14
N PHE A 123 3.96 4.15 7.89
CA PHE A 123 3.45 5.15 6.97
C PHE A 123 2.47 4.51 6.00
N ASP A 124 1.41 5.23 5.66
CA ASP A 124 0.32 4.75 4.82
C ASP A 124 -0.46 5.93 4.24
N HIS A 125 -1.48 5.64 3.45
CA HIS A 125 -2.34 6.64 2.86
C HIS A 125 -3.80 6.18 2.79
N VAL A 126 -4.68 7.12 2.45
CA VAL A 126 -6.04 6.81 1.99
C VAL A 126 -6.46 7.83 0.97
N ARG A 127 -6.91 7.31 -0.16
CA ARG A 127 -7.15 8.10 -1.36
C ARG A 127 -8.62 8.23 -1.74
N GLY A 128 -8.88 9.16 -2.64
CA GLY A 128 -10.09 9.23 -3.44
C GLY A 128 -9.81 9.98 -4.74
N TRP A 129 -10.52 9.65 -5.81
CA TRP A 129 -10.43 10.36 -7.07
C TRP A 129 -11.80 10.89 -7.46
N ASN A 130 -11.95 12.22 -7.46
CA ASN A 130 -13.25 12.89 -7.60
C ASN A 130 -14.31 12.52 -6.53
N HIS A 131 -13.88 11.85 -5.45
CA HIS A 131 -14.68 11.59 -4.27
C HIS A 131 -13.82 11.76 -3.01
N LYS A 132 -14.47 11.97 -1.87
CA LYS A 132 -13.78 12.09 -0.59
C LYS A 132 -13.12 10.75 -0.21
N PRO A 133 -11.86 10.73 0.26
CA PRO A 133 -11.25 9.52 0.82
C PRO A 133 -11.98 9.02 2.07
N SER A 134 -12.07 7.70 2.24
CA SER A 134 -12.73 7.03 3.38
C SER A 134 -11.86 7.03 4.65
N LEU A 135 -11.44 8.22 5.09
CA LEU A 135 -10.45 8.39 6.17
C LEU A 135 -10.85 7.69 7.48
N ASN A 136 -12.11 7.78 7.89
CA ASN A 136 -12.57 7.17 9.14
C ASN A 136 -12.48 5.64 9.13
N THR A 137 -12.71 5.01 7.97
CA THR A 137 -12.53 3.57 7.81
C THR A 137 -11.06 3.21 7.94
N ARG A 138 -10.17 3.96 7.26
CA ARG A 138 -8.73 3.72 7.34
C ARG A 138 -8.18 3.87 8.75
N LYS A 139 -8.67 4.85 9.53
CA LYS A 139 -8.26 5.00 10.94
C LYS A 139 -8.55 3.73 11.74
N LYS A 140 -9.76 3.17 11.62
CA LYS A 140 -10.15 1.93 12.31
C LYS A 140 -9.29 0.74 11.89
N GLU A 141 -8.99 0.63 10.61
CA GLU A 141 -8.09 -0.42 10.11
C GLU A 141 -6.69 -0.29 10.71
N LEU A 142 -6.19 0.91 10.94
CA LEU A 142 -4.85 1.12 11.49
C LEU A 142 -4.76 1.05 13.02
N GLU A 143 -5.89 1.05 13.74
CA GLU A 143 -5.91 0.98 15.22
C GLU A 143 -5.16 -0.24 15.75
N HIS A 144 -5.36 -1.42 15.14
CA HIS A 144 -4.77 -2.66 15.63
C HIS A 144 -3.24 -2.77 15.43
N VAL A 145 -2.64 -1.95 14.57
CA VAL A 145 -1.18 -1.87 14.37
C VAL A 145 -0.55 -0.67 15.07
N THR A 146 -1.38 0.21 15.62
CA THR A 146 -0.94 1.40 16.36
C THR A 146 -0.55 1.04 17.78
N MET A 147 0.56 1.61 18.24
CA MET A 147 1.04 1.43 19.61
C MET A 147 0.02 1.95 20.62
N LYS A 148 -0.24 1.18 21.68
CA LYS A 148 -1.25 1.50 22.69
C LYS A 148 -0.95 2.86 23.32
N GLY A 149 -1.98 3.71 23.47
CA GLY A 149 -1.82 5.06 24.01
C GLY A 149 -1.25 6.09 23.03
N HIS A 150 -0.95 5.69 21.80
CA HIS A 150 -0.54 6.60 20.73
C HIS A 150 -1.62 6.76 19.66
N HIS A 151 -1.47 7.80 18.85
CA HIS A 151 -2.44 8.20 17.84
C HIS A 151 -1.84 8.16 16.44
N LEU A 152 -2.71 8.06 15.44
CA LEU A 152 -2.35 8.27 14.04
C LEU A 152 -2.12 9.78 13.83
N GLU A 153 -0.95 10.16 13.31
CA GLU A 153 -0.74 11.49 12.76
C GLU A 153 -1.16 11.47 11.29
N ILE A 154 -1.95 12.47 10.88
CA ILE A 154 -2.61 12.50 9.57
C ILE A 154 -2.38 13.87 8.94
N SER A 155 -1.98 13.89 7.67
CA SER A 155 -1.79 15.13 6.93
C SER A 155 -3.10 15.89 6.72
N SER A 156 -3.01 17.16 6.32
CA SER A 156 -4.11 17.78 5.58
C SER A 156 -4.33 17.02 4.26
N ILE A 157 -5.55 17.10 3.72
CA ILE A 157 -5.85 16.52 2.41
C ILE A 157 -4.99 17.20 1.34
N GLN A 158 -4.25 16.41 0.58
CA GLN A 158 -3.57 16.88 -0.62
C GLN A 158 -4.46 16.63 -1.82
N LYS A 159 -4.41 17.54 -2.79
CA LYS A 159 -5.23 17.47 -4.00
C LYS A 159 -4.39 17.82 -5.21
N THR A 160 -4.57 17.09 -6.30
CA THR A 160 -4.08 17.51 -7.60
C THR A 160 -5.18 18.22 -8.39
N PRO A 161 -4.82 19.03 -9.42
CA PRO A 161 -5.80 19.67 -10.28
C PRO A 161 -6.76 18.69 -10.97
N GLU A 162 -6.31 17.46 -11.25
CA GLU A 162 -7.12 16.42 -11.89
C GLU A 162 -7.99 15.60 -10.92
N GLY A 163 -8.08 16.05 -9.66
CA GLY A 163 -9.08 15.54 -8.71
C GLY A 163 -8.63 14.36 -7.86
N LEU A 164 -7.37 13.92 -7.96
CA LEU A 164 -6.79 12.98 -6.99
C LEU A 164 -6.72 13.65 -5.62
N GLN A 165 -7.10 12.91 -4.59
CA GLN A 165 -7.10 13.35 -3.21
C GLN A 165 -6.43 12.30 -2.33
N GLU A 166 -5.48 12.73 -1.49
CA GLU A 166 -4.71 11.84 -0.61
C GLU A 166 -4.64 12.39 0.81
N TYR A 167 -4.88 11.54 1.79
CA TYR A 167 -4.40 11.73 3.16
C TYR A 167 -3.20 10.81 3.38
N TRP A 168 -2.12 11.36 3.92
CA TRP A 168 -0.96 10.61 4.36
C TRP A 168 -1.03 10.40 5.87
N ILE A 169 -0.64 9.21 6.33
CA ILE A 169 -0.82 8.77 7.71
C ILE A 169 0.49 8.19 8.19
N GLN A 170 0.94 8.57 9.39
CA GLN A 170 2.07 7.94 10.07
C GLN A 170 1.69 7.57 11.50
N TRP A 171 2.26 6.50 12.02
CA TRP A 171 2.02 6.08 13.40
C TRP A 171 3.18 5.30 13.99
N LYS A 172 3.17 5.20 15.33
CA LYS A 172 4.12 4.37 16.05
C LYS A 172 3.68 2.91 15.97
N ASN A 173 4.53 2.05 15.42
CA ASN A 173 4.16 0.64 15.25
C ASN A 173 4.22 -0.09 16.60
N LYS A 174 3.14 -0.80 16.97
CA LYS A 174 3.08 -1.51 18.26
C LYS A 174 4.18 -2.56 18.45
N ASN A 175 4.67 -3.17 17.37
CA ASN A 175 5.68 -4.22 17.43
C ASN A 175 7.09 -3.61 17.38
N THR A 176 7.36 -2.75 16.39
CA THR A 176 8.70 -2.15 16.19
C THR A 176 9.11 -1.23 17.34
N GLN A 177 8.15 -0.51 17.92
CA GLN A 177 8.41 0.50 18.94
C GLN A 177 7.92 0.07 20.33
N SER A 178 7.72 -1.22 20.57
CA SER A 178 7.14 -1.76 21.82
C SER A 178 7.83 -1.29 23.10
N ALA A 179 9.12 -0.96 23.05
CA ALA A 179 9.91 -0.41 24.16
C ALA A 179 9.64 1.07 24.48
N CYS A 180 8.71 1.72 23.77
CA CYS A 180 8.33 3.12 23.97
C CYS A 180 6.98 3.29 24.71
N ASN A 181 6.42 2.19 25.22
CA ASN A 181 5.23 2.18 26.08
C ASN A 181 5.57 2.30 27.55
#